data_AF-A0A8X6HQZ1-F1
#
_entry.id   AF-A0A8X6HQZ1-F1
#
_cell.length_a   1.000
_cell.length_b   1.000
_cell.length_c   1.000
_cell.angle_alpha   90.00
_cell.angle_beta   90.00
_cell.angle_gamma   90.00
#
_symmetry.space_group_name_H-M   'P 1'
#
loop_
_entity.id
_entity.type
_entity.pdbx_description
1 polymer ?
#
loop_
_entity_poly.entity_id
_entity_poly.type
_entity_poly.pdbx_seq_one_letter_code
_entity_poly.pdbx_strand_id
1 'polypeptide(L)'
;MPFACSVLFCKESTFSLEGVFNTHNAHMWALSNPHSTRPHTAQQRFTVNVWASIGGGYSLLGPYILPPRLDSDKYLVFLQEILLELLTDIPAPVRRYKWLQQYRAPPHYERCVHDHLDRTFPNRWIGYGCPVV
;
A
#
# COMPACT_ATOMS: atom_id res chain seq x y z
N MET A 1 18.39 -10.81 -14.86
CA MET A 1 16.97 -10.53 -14.57
C MET A 1 16.73 -9.04 -14.79
N PRO A 2 15.64 -8.63 -15.46
CA PRO A 2 15.29 -7.22 -15.58
C PRO A 2 15.14 -6.56 -14.21
N PHE A 3 15.53 -5.30 -14.07
CA PHE A 3 15.44 -4.56 -12.80
C PHE A 3 14.02 -4.61 -12.21
N ALA A 4 12.99 -4.45 -13.02
CA ALA A 4 11.59 -4.52 -12.58
C ALA A 4 11.24 -5.85 -11.87
N CYS A 5 11.87 -6.97 -12.23
CA CYS A 5 11.66 -8.26 -11.56
C CYS A 5 12.30 -8.31 -10.17
N SER A 6 13.25 -7.43 -9.88
CA SER A 6 13.87 -7.28 -8.56
C SER A 6 13.14 -6.28 -7.66
N VAL A 7 12.12 -5.57 -8.14
CA VAL A 7 11.38 -4.59 -7.32
C VAL A 7 10.14 -5.24 -6.68
N LEU A 8 9.93 -4.99 -5.40
CA LEU A 8 8.67 -5.15 -4.68
C LEU A 8 7.94 -3.82 -4.72
N PHE A 9 6.81 -3.78 -5.40
CA PHE A 9 5.93 -2.63 -5.45
C PHE A 9 4.93 -2.74 -4.30
N CYS A 10 5.05 -1.85 -3.33
CA CYS A 10 4.23 -1.83 -2.13
C CYS A 10 3.22 -0.67 -2.19
N LYS A 11 2.00 -0.92 -1.72
CA LYS A 11 0.96 0.10 -1.68
C LYS A 11 -0.01 -0.13 -0.53
N GLU A 12 -0.45 0.99 0.05
CA GLU A 12 -1.58 1.08 0.95
C GLU A 12 -2.84 1.48 0.17
N SER A 13 -3.98 0.86 0.50
CA SER A 13 -5.28 1.23 -0.04
C SER A 13 -6.35 1.17 1.04
N THR A 14 -7.25 2.15 1.02
CA THR A 14 -8.41 2.20 1.91
C THR A 14 -9.60 1.51 1.25
N PHE A 15 -10.20 0.54 1.92
CA PHE A 15 -11.45 -0.09 1.52
C PHE A 15 -12.58 0.34 2.45
N SER A 16 -13.78 0.52 1.92
CA SER A 16 -14.97 0.86 2.69
C SER A 16 -16.09 -0.14 2.41
N LEU A 17 -17.00 -0.32 3.38
CA LEU A 17 -18.18 -1.19 3.22
C LEU A 17 -19.20 -0.67 2.19
N GLU A 18 -19.09 0.60 1.77
CA GLU A 18 -19.99 1.20 0.78
C GLU A 18 -19.69 0.78 -0.67
N GLY A 19 -18.63 -0.03 -0.87
CA GLY A 19 -18.12 -0.40 -2.17
C GLY A 19 -17.37 0.74 -2.86
N VAL A 20 -16.75 0.43 -4.00
CA VAL A 20 -16.15 1.44 -4.88
C VAL A 20 -17.25 1.98 -5.79
N PHE A 21 -17.99 2.98 -5.32
CA PHE A 21 -19.03 3.63 -6.12
C PHE A 21 -18.47 4.92 -6.73
N ASN A 22 -18.40 4.95 -8.06
CA ASN A 22 -18.11 6.16 -8.79
C ASN A 22 -19.43 6.73 -9.35
N THR A 23 -19.87 7.88 -8.83
CA THR A 23 -21.07 8.59 -9.34
C THR A 23 -20.97 8.88 -10.83
N HIS A 24 -19.77 9.05 -11.37
CA HIS A 24 -19.56 9.26 -12.81
C HIS A 24 -19.82 8.02 -13.66
N ASN A 25 -19.71 6.81 -13.09
CA ASN A 25 -19.95 5.55 -13.79
C ASN A 25 -21.34 4.96 -13.49
N ALA A 26 -22.11 5.61 -12.61
CA ALA A 26 -23.43 5.17 -12.19
C ALA A 26 -24.50 5.63 -13.19
N HIS A 27 -24.50 5.04 -14.37
CA HIS A 27 -25.48 5.34 -15.41
C HIS A 27 -26.78 4.55 -15.19
N MET A 28 -27.89 5.30 -15.10
CA MET A 28 -29.25 4.75 -15.07
C MET A 28 -29.89 5.04 -16.43
N TRP A 29 -30.29 4.00 -17.15
CA TRP A 29 -31.01 4.14 -18.41
C TRP A 29 -32.52 4.12 -18.14
N ALA A 30 -33.23 5.14 -18.62
CA ALA A 30 -34.69 5.22 -18.51
C ALA A 30 -35.26 6.02 -19.69
N LEU A 31 -36.49 5.70 -20.09
CA LEU A 31 -37.21 6.39 -21.18
C LEU A 31 -37.60 7.84 -20.83
N SER A 32 -37.66 8.16 -19.53
CA SER A 32 -37.88 9.50 -18.99
C SER A 32 -36.99 9.69 -17.75
N ASN A 33 -36.74 10.94 -17.35
CA ASN A 33 -35.81 11.26 -16.26
C ASN A 33 -36.24 10.55 -14.95
N PRO A 34 -35.44 9.60 -14.43
CA PRO A 34 -35.83 8.80 -13.28
C PRO A 34 -35.70 9.56 -11.94
N HIS A 35 -35.18 10.80 -11.94
CA HIS A 35 -34.88 11.56 -10.72
C HIS A 35 -34.08 10.73 -9.69
N SER A 36 -33.15 9.91 -10.20
CA SER A 36 -32.44 8.93 -9.37
C SER A 36 -31.61 9.62 -8.28
N THR A 37 -31.97 9.34 -7.03
CA THR A 37 -31.20 9.74 -5.86
C THR A 37 -30.70 8.48 -5.16
N ARG A 38 -29.44 8.48 -4.72
CA ARG A 38 -28.93 7.41 -3.86
C ARG A 38 -28.90 7.89 -2.41
N PRO A 39 -29.45 7.13 -1.45
CA PRO A 39 -29.19 7.40 -0.04
C PRO A 39 -27.68 7.26 0.23
N HIS A 40 -27.07 8.34 0.70
CA HIS A 40 -25.70 8.34 1.19
C HIS A 40 -25.74 8.01 2.68
N THR A 41 -25.19 6.87 3.09
CA THR A 41 -25.17 6.48 4.50
C THR A 41 -24.18 7.33 5.31
N ALA A 42 -24.51 7.50 6.60
CA ALA A 42 -23.86 8.15 7.75
C ALA A 42 -22.52 8.93 7.61
N GLN A 43 -22.40 10.01 8.40
CA GLN A 43 -21.15 10.76 8.66
C GLN A 43 -19.97 9.87 9.12
N GLN A 44 -20.23 8.70 9.70
CA GLN A 44 -19.21 7.73 10.08
C GLN A 44 -19.14 6.57 9.08
N ARG A 45 -18.07 6.58 8.27
CA ARG A 45 -17.72 5.49 7.35
C ARG A 45 -16.81 4.49 8.03
N PHE A 46 -17.16 3.21 7.94
CA PHE A 46 -16.22 2.14 8.27
C PHE A 46 -15.24 1.96 7.12
N THR A 47 -13.95 2.12 7.41
CA THR A 47 -12.86 1.95 6.46
C THR A 47 -11.76 1.08 7.05
N VAL A 48 -11.14 0.25 6.22
CA VAL A 48 -9.92 -0.50 6.54
C VAL A 48 -8.79 -0.08 5.62
N ASN A 49 -7.63 0.22 6.20
CA ASN A 49 -6.41 0.46 5.43
C ASN A 49 -5.67 -0.86 5.30
N VAL A 50 -5.36 -1.25 4.07
CA VAL A 50 -4.69 -2.50 3.76
C VAL A 50 -3.39 -2.20 3.04
N TRP A 51 -2.32 -2.81 3.51
CA TRP A 51 -1.04 -2.86 2.84
C TRP A 51 -0.94 -4.16 2.03
N ALA A 52 -0.40 -4.09 0.83
CA ALA A 52 0.01 -5.26 0.06
C ALA A 52 1.22 -4.92 -0.82
N SER A 53 1.93 -5.95 -1.26
CA SER A 53 2.98 -5.78 -2.26
C SER A 53 2.97 -6.84 -3.34
N ILE A 54 3.50 -6.49 -4.51
CA ILE A 54 3.64 -7.37 -5.65
C ILE A 54 5.04 -7.24 -6.23
N GLY A 55 5.68 -8.35 -6.60
CA GLY A 55 6.98 -8.31 -7.27
C GLY A 55 7.75 -9.62 -7.21
N GLY A 56 8.77 -9.78 -8.06
CA GLY A 56 9.53 -11.04 -8.18
C GLY A 56 8.94 -12.10 -9.11
N GLY A 57 8.07 -11.71 -10.05
CA GLY A 57 7.44 -12.64 -10.98
C GLY A 57 6.25 -13.39 -10.36
N TYR A 58 5.14 -12.68 -10.14
CA TYR A 58 3.76 -13.18 -9.94
C TYR A 58 3.19 -13.29 -8.52
N SER A 59 3.98 -13.31 -7.43
CA SER A 59 3.39 -13.48 -6.08
C SER A 59 2.94 -12.15 -5.45
N LEU A 60 1.70 -12.13 -4.96
CA LEU A 60 1.18 -11.14 -4.01
C LEU A 60 1.74 -11.46 -2.62
N LEU A 61 2.15 -10.44 -1.87
CA LEU A 61 2.55 -10.53 -0.47
C LEU A 61 1.65 -9.64 0.38
N GLY A 62 1.32 -10.12 1.57
CA GLY A 62 0.18 -9.63 2.34
C GLY A 62 -1.13 -10.32 1.87
N PRO A 63 -2.31 -9.69 2.04
CA PRO A 63 -2.55 -8.36 2.60
C PRO A 63 -2.31 -8.26 4.10
N TYR A 64 -1.96 -7.07 4.59
CA TYR A 64 -1.91 -6.75 6.01
C TYR A 64 -2.85 -5.59 6.34
N ILE A 65 -3.69 -5.76 7.36
CA ILE A 65 -4.60 -4.70 7.82
C ILE A 65 -3.80 -3.74 8.71
N LEU A 66 -3.61 -2.52 8.24
CA LEU A 66 -2.94 -1.47 8.97
C LEU A 66 -3.87 -0.86 10.04
N PRO A 67 -3.31 -0.21 11.06
CA PRO A 67 -4.09 0.59 11.99
C PRO A 67 -4.98 1.61 11.26
N PRO A 68 -6.21 1.88 11.76
CA PRO A 68 -7.15 2.80 11.11
C PRO A 68 -6.56 4.19 10.84
N ARG A 69 -5.73 4.68 11.77
CA ARG A 69 -4.93 5.89 11.61
C ARG A 69 -3.45 5.48 11.54
N LEU A 70 -2.88 5.60 10.35
CA LEU A 70 -1.45 5.36 10.13
C LEU A 70 -0.69 6.67 10.33
N ASP A 71 0.20 6.68 11.31
CA ASP A 71 1.26 7.66 11.46
C ASP A 71 2.61 6.95 11.30
N SER A 72 3.68 7.73 11.30
CA SER A 72 5.02 7.25 10.99
C SER A 72 5.56 6.25 12.01
N ASP A 73 5.21 6.40 13.29
CA ASP A 73 5.61 5.46 14.34
C ASP A 73 4.92 4.10 14.14
N LYS A 74 3.61 4.08 13.86
CA LYS A 74 2.89 2.85 13.54
C LYS A 74 3.39 2.20 12.25
N TYR A 75 3.73 3.03 11.26
CA TYR A 75 4.32 2.53 10.03
C TYR A 75 5.70 1.91 10.28
N LEU A 76 6.54 2.54 11.11
CA LEU A 76 7.85 2.02 11.49
C LEU A 76 7.73 0.66 12.21
N VAL A 77 6.79 0.53 13.15
CA VAL A 77 6.51 -0.76 13.82
C VAL A 77 6.09 -1.81 12.80
N PHE A 78 5.24 -1.46 11.84
CA PHE A 78 4.88 -2.37 10.75
C PHE A 78 6.11 -2.81 9.94
N LEU A 79 7.02 -1.89 9.59
CA LEU A 79 8.25 -2.23 8.86
C LEU A 79 9.18 -3.16 9.65
N GLN A 80 9.32 -2.91 10.96
CA GLN A 80 10.24 -3.64 11.83
C GLN A 80 9.73 -5.04 12.17
N GLU A 81 8.47 -5.15 12.55
CA GLU A 81 7.92 -6.37 13.15
C GLU A 81 7.20 -7.24 12.12
N ILE A 82 6.52 -6.63 11.14
CA ILE A 82 5.59 -7.35 10.27
C ILE A 82 6.15 -7.51 8.86
N LEU A 83 6.72 -6.47 8.27
CA LEU A 83 7.17 -6.52 6.87
C LEU A 83 8.24 -7.60 6.68
N LEU A 84 9.19 -7.73 7.61
CA LEU A 84 10.23 -8.75 7.51
C LEU A 84 9.67 -10.18 7.56
N GLU A 85 8.61 -10.40 8.34
CA GLU A 85 7.86 -11.67 8.37
C GLU A 85 7.14 -11.91 7.05
N LEU A 86 6.42 -10.93 6.51
CA LEU A 86 5.77 -11.07 5.20
C LEU A 86 6.77 -11.37 4.06
N LEU A 87 8.03 -10.94 4.21
CA LEU A 87 9.08 -11.24 3.24
C LEU A 87 9.66 -12.66 3.39
N THR A 88 9.37 -13.42 4.45
CA THR A 88 9.84 -14.83 4.57
C THR A 88 9.23 -15.76 3.53
N ASP A 89 8.05 -15.41 3.01
CA ASP A 89 7.39 -16.16 1.94
C ASP A 89 8.14 -16.04 0.60
N ILE A 90 9.07 -15.09 0.50
CA ILE A 90 10.00 -14.99 -0.63
C ILE A 90 11.22 -15.88 -0.35
N PRO A 91 11.59 -16.79 -1.28
CA PRO A 91 12.81 -17.58 -1.15
C PRO A 91 14.04 -16.69 -0.86
N ALA A 92 14.83 -17.08 0.13
CA ALA A 92 15.98 -16.28 0.62
C ALA A 92 16.95 -15.79 -0.46
N PRO A 93 17.30 -16.58 -1.52
CA PRO A 93 18.15 -16.12 -2.60
C PRO A 93 17.55 -14.96 -3.39
N VAL A 94 16.23 -14.87 -3.46
CA VAL A 94 15.50 -13.81 -4.18
C VAL A 94 15.31 -12.60 -3.27
N ARG A 95 15.01 -12.83 -1.97
CA ARG A 95 14.76 -11.79 -0.97
C ARG A 95 15.91 -10.79 -0.81
N ARG A 96 17.17 -11.27 -0.82
CA ARG A 96 18.36 -10.45 -0.56
C ARG A 96 18.63 -9.38 -1.63
N TYR A 97 18.12 -9.58 -2.85
CA TYR A 97 18.35 -8.67 -3.98
C TYR A 97 17.14 -7.82 -4.32
N LYS A 98 16.08 -7.87 -3.51
CA LYS A 98 14.87 -7.12 -3.81
C LYS A 98 15.00 -5.65 -3.40
N TRP A 99 14.52 -4.80 -4.29
CA TRP A 99 14.28 -3.39 -4.05
C TRP A 99 12.90 -3.20 -3.44
N LEU A 100 12.79 -2.39 -2.39
CA LEU A 100 11.48 -2.03 -1.82
C LEU A 100 11.02 -0.69 -2.43
N GLN A 101 9.95 -0.69 -3.21
CA GLN A 101 9.34 0.54 -3.71
C GLN A 101 8.07 0.82 -2.91
N GLN A 102 7.97 2.04 -2.38
CA GLN A 102 6.80 2.50 -1.64
C GLN A 102 6.25 3.79 -2.25
N TYR A 103 4.92 3.91 -2.25
CA TYR A 103 4.25 5.11 -2.76
C TYR A 103 4.36 6.27 -1.76
N ARG A 104 4.17 7.49 -2.24
CA ARG A 104 4.25 8.69 -1.41
C ARG A 104 3.04 8.78 -0.48
N ALA A 105 3.28 8.66 0.83
CA ALA A 105 2.32 8.97 1.88
C ALA A 105 3.02 9.73 3.03
N PRO A 106 2.31 10.61 3.77
CA PRO A 106 2.92 11.37 4.86
C PRO A 106 3.67 10.51 5.90
N PRO A 107 3.16 9.33 6.33
CA PRO A 107 3.87 8.48 7.28
C PRO A 107 5.23 7.96 6.80
N HIS A 108 5.46 7.94 5.48
CA HIS A 108 6.67 7.35 4.91
C HIS A 108 7.86 8.31 4.91
N TYR A 109 7.61 9.61 5.12
CA TYR A 109 8.61 10.67 4.97
C TYR A 109 9.38 11.00 6.25
N GLU A 110 8.93 10.51 7.41
CA GLU A 110 9.61 10.79 8.65
C GLU A 110 11.01 10.18 8.69
N ARG A 111 11.93 10.88 9.35
CA ARG A 111 13.34 10.51 9.41
C ARG A 111 13.55 9.12 10.00
N CYS A 112 12.76 8.73 11.01
CA CYS A 112 12.85 7.42 11.64
C CYS A 112 12.54 6.28 10.67
N VAL A 113 11.63 6.50 9.72
CA VAL A 113 11.27 5.54 8.67
C VAL A 113 12.42 5.44 7.66
N HIS A 114 12.95 6.57 7.19
CA HIS A 114 14.10 6.59 6.28
C HIS A 114 15.34 5.92 6.89
N ASP A 115 15.70 6.27 8.13
CA ASP A 115 16.84 5.67 8.83
C ASP A 115 16.69 4.14 8.96
N HIS A 116 15.47 3.65 9.17
CA HIS A 116 15.20 2.23 9.18
C HIS A 116 15.34 1.61 7.77
N LEU A 117 14.78 2.24 6.73
CA LEU A 117 14.88 1.76 5.35
C LEU A 117 16.33 1.73 4.85
N ASP A 118 17.15 2.73 5.19
CA ASP A 118 18.58 2.75 4.84
C ASP A 118 19.36 1.61 5.52
N ARG A 119 18.98 1.23 6.75
CA ARG A 119 19.60 0.11 7.47
C ARG A 119 19.14 -1.24 6.95
N THR A 120 17.84 -1.40 6.68
CA THR A 120 17.22 -2.68 6.29
C THR A 120 17.38 -2.97 4.80
N PHE A 121 17.29 -1.94 3.95
CA PHE A 121 17.39 -1.99 2.49
C PHE A 121 18.45 -1.02 1.96
N PRO A 122 19.73 -1.15 2.37
CA PRO A 122 20.79 -0.22 2.00
C PRO A 122 20.95 -0.16 0.48
N ASN A 123 20.81 1.04 -0.09
CA ASN A 123 20.84 1.31 -1.53
C ASN A 123 19.84 0.45 -2.35
N ARG A 124 18.73 0.03 -1.72
CA ARG A 124 17.74 -0.89 -2.30
C ARG A 124 16.30 -0.54 -1.90
N TRP A 125 16.00 0.73 -1.66
CA TRP A 125 14.63 1.19 -1.55
C TRP A 125 14.39 2.37 -2.47
N ILE A 126 13.14 2.58 -2.87
CA ILE A 126 12.70 3.65 -3.76
C ILE A 126 11.49 4.29 -3.11
N GLY A 127 11.58 5.59 -2.88
CA GLY A 127 10.53 6.35 -2.23
C GLY A 127 10.84 7.84 -2.26
N TYR A 128 9.91 8.63 -1.75
CA TYR A 128 10.09 10.07 -1.69
C TYR A 128 11.17 10.45 -0.67
N GLY A 129 12.21 11.15 -1.10
CA GLY A 129 13.36 11.49 -0.24
C GLY A 129 14.37 10.35 -0.04
N CYS A 130 14.28 9.29 -0.87
CA CYS A 130 15.33 8.29 -0.96
C CYS A 130 16.64 8.89 -1.50
N PRO A 131 17.81 8.50 -0.98
CA PRO A 131 19.11 8.98 -1.47
C PRO A 131 19.51 8.40 -2.84
N VAL A 132 18.81 7.39 -3.33
CA VAL A 132 19.08 6.76 -4.63
C VAL A 132 18.36 7.55 -5.73
N VAL A 133 19.13 8.08 -6.68
CA VAL A 133 18.67 8.79 -7.88
C VAL A 133 18.58 7.84 -9.07
#